data_AF-A0A2V8USK0-F1
#
_entry.id   AF-A0A2V8USK0-F1
#
_cell.length_a   1.000
_cell.length_b   1.000
_cell.length_c   1.000
_cell.angle_alpha   90.00
_cell.angle_beta   90.00
_cell.angle_gamma   90.00
#
_symmetry.space_group_name_H-M   'P 1'
#
loop_
_entity.id
_entity.type
_entity.pdbx_description
1 polymer ?
#
loop_
_entity_poly.entity_id
_entity_poly.type
_entity_poly.pdbx_seq_one_letter_code
_entity_poly.pdbx_strand_id
1 'polypeptide(L)'
;MDASILTTNRTDEMTDNAIVGGSPAALVLAIALARRGIPTTVFERDAHPEVAPRFNPDRSYTIDISGHGLRALRHIDGCSYFDDRMIPFKGLKIPGGGRPPHRQRRFSVR
;
A
#
# COMPACT_ATOMS: atom_id res chain seq x y z
N MET A 1 -21.89 8.83 51.74
CA MET A 1 -20.76 8.66 50.80
C MET A 1 -21.17 7.54 49.88
N ASP A 2 -21.67 7.91 48.70
CA ASP A 2 -22.38 7.00 47.80
C ASP A 2 -21.38 6.28 46.90
N ALA A 3 -21.43 4.95 46.89
CA ALA A 3 -20.53 4.06 46.16
C ALA A 3 -20.90 3.90 44.67
N SER A 4 -21.69 4.84 44.13
CA SER A 4 -22.23 4.83 42.77
C SER A 4 -21.27 5.40 41.71
N ILE A 5 -20.08 5.87 42.08
CA ILE A 5 -19.12 6.55 41.17
C ILE A 5 -18.22 5.55 40.41
N LEU A 6 -18.25 4.25 40.72
CA LEU A 6 -17.34 3.27 40.11
C LEU A 6 -17.95 2.42 38.99
N THR A 7 -19.19 2.67 38.57
CA THR A 7 -19.67 2.15 37.28
C THR A 7 -19.09 3.04 36.19
N THR A 8 -17.80 2.85 35.91
CA THR A 8 -17.17 3.38 34.71
C THR A 8 -17.98 2.86 33.53
N ASN A 9 -18.86 3.70 33.02
CA ASN A 9 -19.43 3.58 31.68
C ASN A 9 -18.24 3.58 30.74
N ARG A 10 -17.65 2.41 30.53
CA ARG A 10 -16.81 2.15 29.37
C ARG A 10 -17.80 2.07 28.22
N THR A 11 -18.25 3.24 27.78
CA THR A 11 -18.70 3.40 26.42
C THR A 11 -17.59 2.80 25.58
N ASP A 12 -17.92 1.80 24.77
CA ASP A 12 -17.16 1.50 23.56
C ASP A 12 -17.17 2.80 22.74
N GLU A 13 -16.32 3.76 23.11
CA GLU A 13 -16.01 4.90 22.27
C GLU A 13 -15.29 4.30 21.07
N MET A 14 -16.07 4.04 20.04
CA MET A 14 -15.61 3.70 18.72
C MET A 14 -14.55 4.74 18.35
N THR A 15 -13.29 4.36 18.49
CA THR A 15 -12.19 5.31 18.42
C THR A 15 -12.10 5.76 16.97
N ASP A 16 -12.54 6.98 16.70
CA ASP A 16 -12.49 7.56 15.36
C ASP A 16 -11.03 7.78 14.97
N ASN A 17 -10.50 6.88 14.12
CA ASN A 17 -9.11 6.95 13.68
C ASN A 17 -8.97 7.88 12.48
N ALA A 18 -8.08 8.87 12.59
CA ALA A 18 -7.73 9.76 11.49
C ALA A 18 -6.36 9.40 10.90
N ILE A 19 -6.26 9.36 9.58
CA ILE A 19 -5.02 9.21 8.83
C ILE A 19 -4.78 10.49 8.02
N VAL A 20 -3.64 11.14 8.22
CA VAL A 20 -3.26 12.36 7.49
C VAL A 20 -2.30 12.00 6.36
N GLY A 21 -2.72 12.29 5.12
CA GLY A 21 -2.03 11.98 3.87
C GLY A 21 -2.58 10.71 3.20
N GLY A 22 -2.96 10.83 1.93
CA GLY A 22 -3.44 9.79 1.02
C GLY A 22 -2.32 9.13 0.19
N SER A 23 -1.16 8.91 0.81
CA SER A 23 -0.05 8.20 0.18
C SER A 23 -0.36 6.70 0.00
N PRO A 24 0.40 5.96 -0.84
CA PRO A 24 0.22 4.52 -0.97
C PRO A 24 0.27 3.75 0.36
N ALA A 25 1.18 4.13 1.28
CA ALA A 25 1.28 3.50 2.59
C ALA A 25 0.04 3.75 3.46
N ALA A 26 -0.46 5.00 3.45
CA ALA A 26 -1.64 5.40 4.21
C ALA A 26 -2.92 4.73 3.68
N LEU A 27 -3.08 4.64 2.35
CA LEU A 27 -4.22 3.96 1.75
C LEU A 27 -4.21 2.46 2.02
N VAL A 28 -3.04 1.81 1.97
CA VAL A 28 -2.91 0.39 2.37
C VAL A 28 -3.31 0.20 3.83
N LEU A 29 -2.86 1.08 4.73
CA LEU A 29 -3.23 1.03 6.15
C LEU A 29 -4.74 1.22 6.34
N ALA A 30 -5.33 2.21 5.68
CA ALA A 30 -6.76 2.50 5.76
C ALA A 30 -7.59 1.29 5.31
N ILE A 31 -7.22 0.65 4.20
CA ILE A 31 -7.90 -0.57 3.72
C ILE A 31 -7.73 -1.72 4.72
N ALA A 32 -6.54 -1.91 5.28
CA ALA A 32 -6.29 -2.95 6.26
C ALA A 32 -7.09 -2.76 7.57
N LEU A 33 -7.25 -1.50 8.02
CA LEU A 33 -8.07 -1.16 9.19
C LEU A 33 -9.56 -1.35 8.88
N ALA A 34 -10.03 -0.88 7.74
CA ALA A 34 -11.41 -1.07 7.30
C ALA A 34 -11.79 -2.56 7.20
N ARG A 35 -10.90 -3.41 6.68
CA ARG A 35 -11.09 -4.88 6.64
C ARG A 35 -11.22 -5.53 8.02
N ARG A 36 -10.72 -4.88 9.07
CA ARG A 36 -10.85 -5.32 10.47
C ARG A 36 -12.07 -4.71 11.17
N GLY A 37 -12.91 -3.96 10.44
CA GLY A 37 -14.06 -3.26 11.01
C GLY A 37 -13.68 -2.06 11.87
N ILE A 38 -12.46 -1.53 11.71
CA ILE A 38 -11.98 -0.35 12.46
C ILE A 38 -12.31 0.89 11.63
N PRO A 39 -13.18 1.80 12.12
CA PRO A 39 -13.51 3.02 11.42
C PRO A 39 -12.28 3.92 11.28
N THR A 40 -12.06 4.41 10.06
CA THR A 40 -10.93 5.27 9.71
C THR A 40 -11.34 6.31 8.68
N THR A 41 -10.91 7.55 8.90
CA THR A 41 -11.06 8.66 7.94
C THR A 41 -9.68 9.09 7.43
N VAL A 42 -9.51 9.20 6.12
CA VAL A 42 -8.28 9.67 5.49
C VAL A 42 -8.47 11.12 5.04
N PHE A 43 -7.55 12.00 5.43
CA PHE A 43 -7.49 13.39 4.99
C PHE A 43 -6.31 13.59 4.05
N GLU A 44 -6.56 14.00 2.82
CA GLU A 44 -5.54 14.34 1.83
C GLU A 44 -5.69 15.81 1.42
N ARG A 45 -4.56 16.50 1.23
CA ARG A 45 -4.49 17.90 0.83
C ARG A 45 -4.72 18.04 -0.67
N ASP A 46 -4.14 17.14 -1.46
CA ASP A 46 -4.20 17.18 -2.91
C ASP A 46 -5.61 16.77 -3.39
N ALA A 47 -5.99 17.24 -4.59
CA ALA A 47 -7.29 16.89 -5.18
C ALA A 47 -7.38 15.38 -5.48
N HIS A 48 -8.62 14.88 -5.62
CA HIS A 48 -8.86 13.47 -5.95
C HIS A 48 -8.09 13.07 -7.23
N PRO A 49 -7.46 11.87 -7.30
CA PRO A 49 -6.63 11.46 -8.43
C PRO A 49 -7.30 11.50 -9.80
N GLU A 50 -8.63 11.43 -9.86
CA GLU A 50 -9.40 11.53 -11.12
C GLU A 50 -9.44 12.95 -11.70
N VAL A 51 -9.28 13.97 -10.85
CA VAL A 51 -9.30 15.39 -11.27
C VAL A 51 -7.93 16.06 -11.15
N ALA A 52 -7.00 15.45 -10.40
CA ALA A 52 -5.65 15.96 -10.24
C ALA A 52 -4.87 15.93 -11.58
N PRO A 53 -3.97 16.91 -11.82
CA PRO A 53 -3.07 16.86 -12.96
C PRO A 53 -2.27 15.55 -12.98
N ARG A 54 -2.25 14.87 -14.13
CA ARG A 54 -1.55 13.58 -14.29
C ARG A 54 -0.03 13.67 -14.10
N PHE A 55 0.53 14.86 -14.24
CA PHE A 55 1.95 15.12 -14.13
C PHE A 55 2.16 16.36 -13.25
N ASN A 56 2.93 16.18 -12.18
CA ASN A 56 3.46 17.24 -11.33
C ASN A 56 5.00 17.09 -11.31
N PRO A 57 5.77 18.00 -11.92
CA PRO A 57 7.21 17.86 -12.08
C PRO A 57 8.00 17.76 -10.77
N ASP A 58 7.41 18.13 -9.64
CA ASP A 58 8.04 18.08 -8.32
C ASP A 58 7.98 16.68 -7.67
N ARG A 59 7.44 15.67 -8.37
CA ARG A 59 7.36 14.28 -7.87
C ARG A 59 8.05 13.28 -8.80
N SER A 60 8.50 12.18 -8.19
CA SER A 60 8.97 11.00 -8.91
C SER A 60 7.80 10.06 -9.20
N TYR A 61 7.63 9.66 -10.47
CA TYR A 61 6.48 8.85 -10.93
C TYR A 61 6.79 7.38 -11.20
N THR A 62 8.05 6.97 -11.17
CA THR A 62 8.44 5.56 -11.32
C THR A 62 8.73 4.97 -9.94
N ILE A 63 7.78 4.19 -9.43
CA ILE A 63 7.94 3.41 -8.22
C ILE A 63 7.92 1.94 -8.61
N ASP A 64 8.99 1.22 -8.30
CA ASP A 64 9.03 -0.22 -8.41
C ASP A 64 8.37 -0.86 -7.20
N ILE A 65 7.44 -1.77 -7.44
CA ILE A 65 6.84 -2.58 -6.39
C ILE A 65 7.69 -3.82 -6.18
N SER A 66 8.41 -3.87 -5.06
CA SER A 66 9.28 -4.97 -4.66
C SER A 66 8.81 -5.63 -3.36
N GLY A 67 9.57 -6.59 -2.82
CA GLY A 67 9.13 -7.55 -1.78
C GLY A 67 8.16 -7.03 -0.71
N HIS A 68 8.50 -5.96 0.01
CA HIS A 68 7.64 -5.43 1.07
C HIS A 68 6.37 -4.75 0.54
N GLY A 69 6.49 -3.95 -0.52
CA GLY A 69 5.33 -3.33 -1.18
C GLY A 69 4.39 -4.37 -1.78
N LEU A 70 4.94 -5.42 -2.40
CA LEU A 70 4.17 -6.55 -2.93
C LEU A 70 3.45 -7.31 -1.81
N ARG A 71 4.11 -7.56 -0.68
CA ARG A 71 3.49 -8.19 0.50
C ARG A 71 2.33 -7.34 1.04
N ALA A 72 2.50 -6.02 1.07
CA ALA A 72 1.47 -5.09 1.51
C ALA A 72 0.26 -5.09 0.55
N LEU A 73 0.49 -5.10 -0.76
CA LEU A 73 -0.58 -5.21 -1.75
C LEU A 73 -1.35 -6.53 -1.68
N ARG A 74 -0.65 -7.65 -1.46
CA ARG A 74 -1.29 -8.95 -1.24
C ARG A 74 -2.21 -8.94 -0.02
N HIS A 75 -1.87 -8.18 1.02
CA HIS A 75 -2.70 -8.07 2.22
C HIS A 75 -4.05 -7.36 1.95
N ILE A 76 -4.10 -6.51 0.92
CA ILE A 76 -5.29 -5.75 0.52
C ILE A 76 -5.91 -6.25 -0.80
N ASP A 77 -5.49 -7.42 -1.30
CA ASP A 77 -5.91 -8.00 -2.59
C ASP A 77 -5.76 -7.05 -3.80
N GLY A 78 -4.79 -6.14 -3.73
CA GLY A 78 -4.59 -5.10 -4.76
C GLY A 78 -3.75 -5.54 -5.94
N CYS A 79 -3.13 -6.72 -5.92
CA CYS A 79 -2.10 -7.12 -6.88
C CYS A 79 -2.56 -7.05 -8.34
N SER A 80 -3.73 -7.61 -8.67
CA SER A 80 -4.24 -7.65 -10.05
C SER A 80 -4.36 -6.26 -10.67
N TYR A 81 -4.82 -5.27 -9.89
CA TYR A 81 -4.96 -3.90 -10.36
C TYR A 81 -3.63 -3.32 -10.89
N PHE A 82 -2.52 -3.60 -10.18
CA PHE A 82 -1.20 -3.13 -10.55
C PHE A 82 -0.55 -4.02 -11.62
N ASP A 83 -0.71 -5.34 -11.55
CA ASP A 83 -0.17 -6.28 -12.54
C ASP A 83 -0.70 -5.97 -13.96
N ASP A 84 -1.95 -5.51 -14.08
CA ASP A 84 -2.57 -5.12 -15.35
C ASP A 84 -2.06 -3.77 -15.92
N ARG A 85 -1.43 -2.93 -15.09
CA ARG A 85 -1.09 -1.53 -15.42
C ARG A 85 0.41 -1.25 -15.41
N MET A 86 1.19 -2.07 -14.72
CA MET A 86 2.63 -1.87 -14.57
C MET A 86 3.41 -2.54 -15.69
N ILE A 87 4.54 -1.94 -16.04
CA ILE A 87 5.50 -2.52 -16.98
C ILE A 87 6.39 -3.51 -16.21
N PRO A 88 6.47 -4.80 -16.61
CA PRO A 88 7.33 -5.76 -15.92
C PRO A 88 8.80 -5.40 -16.07
N PHE A 89 9.48 -5.17 -14.94
CA PHE A 89 10.93 -4.99 -14.90
C PHE A 89 11.64 -6.35 -15.02
N LYS A 90 12.42 -6.53 -16.10
CA LYS A 90 13.12 -7.80 -16.41
C LYS A 90 14.59 -7.82 -15.99
N GLY A 91 15.09 -6.73 -15.38
CA GLY A 91 16.48 -6.54 -15.03
C GLY A 91 17.13 -5.35 -15.74
N LEU A 92 18.30 -4.94 -15.27
CA LEU A 92 19.05 -3.81 -15.83
C LEU A 92 19.80 -4.24 -17.09
N LYS A 93 19.70 -3.44 -18.15
CA LYS A 93 20.59 -3.56 -19.32
C LYS A 93 21.86 -2.75 -19.03
N ILE A 94 22.97 -3.44 -18.77
CA ILE A 94 24.28 -2.81 -18.53
C ILE A 94 25.02 -2.73 -19.87
N PRO A 95 25.30 -1.52 -20.41
CA PRO A 95 26.10 -1.37 -21.63
C PRO A 95 27.52 -1.94 -21.43
N GLY A 96 27.98 -2.78 -22.35
CA GLY A 96 29.32 -3.41 -22.27
C GLY A 96 29.41 -4.65 -21.38
N GLY A 97 28.37 -5.00 -20.61
CA GLY A 97 28.28 -6.25 -19.88
C GLY A 97 27.88 -7.39 -20.79
N GLY A 98 28.85 -8.14 -21.33
CA GLY A 98 28.58 -9.39 -22.03
C GLY A 98 27.70 -10.32 -21.20
N ARG A 99 26.78 -11.06 -21.84
CA ARG A 99 26.06 -12.16 -21.19
C ARG A 99 27.10 -13.09 -20.54
N PRO A 100 27.04 -13.40 -19.23
CA PRO A 100 27.70 -14.60 -18.76
C PRO A 100 26.98 -15.80 -19.41
N PRO A 101 27.70 -16.76 -19.99
CA PRO A 101 27.11 -17.93 -20.61
C PRO A 101 26.71 -18.91 -19.51
N HIS A 102 25.66 -18.64 -18.74
CA HIS A 102 25.06 -19.65 -17.87
C HIS A 102 23.56 -19.77 -18.07
N ARG A 103 23.25 -20.66 -19.01
CA ARG A 103 22.02 -21.43 -19.10
C ARG A 103 21.89 -22.27 -17.81
N GLN A 104 21.28 -21.77 -16.74
CA GLN A 104 20.81 -22.66 -15.67
C GLN A 104 19.45 -23.24 -16.08
N ARG A 105 19.48 -24.52 -16.44
CA ARG A 105 18.31 -25.36 -16.63
C ARG A 105 17.73 -25.74 -15.26
N ARG A 106 16.38 -25.78 -15.21
CA ARG A 106 15.48 -26.53 -14.33
C ARG A 106 15.44 -26.16 -12.84
N PHE A 107 14.22 -25.85 -12.39
CA PHE A 107 13.55 -26.73 -11.43
C PHE A 107 12.13 -27.04 -11.94
N SER A 108 11.89 -28.32 -12.21
CA SER A 108 10.59 -28.95 -11.98
C SER A 108 10.68 -29.47 -10.55
N VAL A 109 9.71 -29.11 -9.73
CA VAL A 109 9.42 -29.84 -8.49
C VAL A 109 7.99 -30.31 -8.64
N ARG A 110 7.81 -31.61 -8.42
CA ARG A 110 6.52 -32.30 -8.38
C ARG A 110 5.68 -31.80 -7.22
#